data_AF-A0A934YDZ1-F1
#
_entry.id   AF-A0A934YDZ1-F1
#
_cell.length_a   1.000
_cell.length_b   1.000
_cell.length_c   1.000
_cell.angle_alpha   90.00
_cell.angle_beta   90.00
_cell.angle_gamma   90.00
#
_symmetry.space_group_name_H-M   'P 1'
#
loop_
_entity.id
_entity.type
_entity.pdbx_description
1 polymer ?
#
loop_
_entity_poly.entity_id
_entity_poly.type
_entity_poly.pdbx_seq_one_letter_code
_entity_poly.pdbx_strand_id
1 'polypeptide(L)'
;MSFFNVFKVLLFLFFAGQLSAQPWFNWDYVGPDTIAVGANCKAPLNWGGQSKILCTPVNPPSQVVISKVFKSISGGYFEGSLVPAGTTVTVTYEAMDNQGHTETFSFPIYFADKTPPVFNVNSLPPDITISCATSLTQPAITASDNCTPAFQIQISSELNFPPSPCSGNYERKFIAKDAAGNQAFYIQHITLIGETIRPVITTEAQNSINNCSVVNANTAFNTWIQSHGGAVATDNCGLGGWSTIPANPVFNNTCNTPTTITLLFLIFVEIRIVLLQHFQ
;
A
#
# COMPACT_ATOMS: atom_id res chain seq x y z
N MET A 1 11.88 11.78 -36.52
CA MET A 1 11.71 10.44 -35.93
C MET A 1 11.68 10.62 -34.42
N SER A 2 10.49 10.65 -33.79
CA SER A 2 9.88 9.48 -33.10
C SER A 2 10.55 9.21 -31.75
N PHE A 3 9.93 9.08 -30.57
CA PHE A 3 8.53 9.10 -30.07
C PHE A 3 8.61 8.97 -28.50
N PHE A 4 7.53 9.29 -27.77
CA PHE A 4 7.24 9.05 -26.32
C PHE A 4 8.04 9.86 -25.26
N ASN A 5 7.45 10.43 -24.20
CA ASN A 5 6.32 9.95 -23.40
C ASN A 5 5.55 11.10 -22.69
N VAL A 6 4.23 10.96 -22.65
CA VAL A 6 3.24 11.93 -22.14
C VAL A 6 2.94 11.62 -20.67
N PHE A 7 3.30 12.50 -19.74
CA PHE A 7 2.76 12.49 -18.38
C PHE A 7 2.02 13.81 -18.16
N LYS A 8 0.75 13.85 -18.58
CA LYS A 8 -0.19 14.90 -18.20
C LYS A 8 -0.51 14.73 -16.72
N VAL A 9 0.18 15.48 -15.88
CA VAL A 9 -0.29 15.82 -14.54
C VAL A 9 -1.60 16.58 -14.74
N LEU A 10 -2.73 15.92 -14.45
CA LEU A 10 -4.03 16.55 -14.35
C LEU A 10 -4.01 17.42 -13.07
N LEU A 11 -3.36 18.57 -13.18
CA LEU A 11 -3.57 19.66 -12.24
C LEU A 11 -5.02 20.10 -12.46
N PHE A 12 -5.89 19.80 -11.50
CA PHE A 12 -7.22 20.38 -11.41
C PHE A 12 -7.04 21.90 -11.43
N LEU A 13 -7.13 22.49 -12.61
CA LEU A 13 -7.32 23.90 -12.78
C LEU A 13 -8.62 24.20 -12.04
N PHE A 14 -8.48 24.93 -10.93
CA PHE A 14 -9.54 25.75 -10.39
C PHE A 14 -10.17 26.46 -11.58
N PHE A 15 -11.37 26.04 -11.96
CA PHE A 15 -12.23 26.84 -12.82
C PHE A 15 -12.65 28.05 -11.98
N ALA A 16 -11.79 29.07 -11.95
CA ALA A 16 -12.31 30.42 -12.08
C ALA A 16 -13.11 30.37 -13.38
N GLY A 17 -14.44 30.32 -13.26
CA GLY A 17 -15.33 30.20 -14.39
C GLY A 17 -14.86 31.13 -15.50
N GLN A 18 -14.73 30.61 -16.72
CA GLN A 18 -14.64 31.47 -17.88
C GLN A 18 -15.92 32.30 -17.90
N LEU A 19 -15.85 33.47 -17.28
CA LEU A 19 -16.75 34.58 -17.49
C LEU A 19 -16.56 34.95 -18.95
N SER A 20 -17.34 34.32 -19.83
CA SER A 20 -17.79 34.98 -21.04
C SER A 20 -18.22 36.37 -20.60
N ALA A 21 -17.44 37.40 -20.92
CA ALA A 21 -17.77 38.79 -20.60
C ALA A 21 -19.21 39.01 -21.02
N GLN A 22 -20.10 39.09 -20.03
CA GLN A 22 -21.50 39.25 -20.31
C GLN A 22 -21.71 40.75 -20.64
N PRO A 23 -22.29 41.10 -21.81
CA PRO A 23 -22.16 42.46 -22.34
C PRO A 23 -22.84 43.57 -21.51
N TRP A 24 -23.75 43.21 -20.61
CA TRP A 24 -24.63 44.15 -19.89
C TRP A 24 -24.49 44.07 -18.36
N PHE A 25 -24.13 42.91 -17.79
CA PHE A 25 -24.01 42.73 -16.34
C PHE A 25 -22.68 42.09 -15.90
N ASN A 26 -22.12 42.59 -14.80
CA ASN A 26 -21.07 41.92 -14.03
C ASN A 26 -21.70 41.05 -12.95
N TRP A 27 -21.39 39.77 -12.96
CA TRP A 27 -21.89 38.77 -12.00
C TRP A 27 -20.77 38.29 -11.07
N ASP A 28 -21.10 38.13 -9.80
CA ASP A 28 -20.23 37.51 -8.82
C ASP A 28 -21.03 36.58 -7.89
N TYR A 29 -20.42 35.45 -7.54
CA TYR A 29 -20.99 34.44 -6.65
C TYR A 29 -20.03 34.16 -5.51
N VAL A 30 -20.47 34.47 -4.29
CA VAL A 30 -19.67 34.34 -3.06
C VAL A 30 -20.19 33.23 -2.14
N GLY A 31 -20.92 32.27 -2.70
CA GLY A 31 -21.41 31.09 -1.99
C GLY A 31 -20.51 29.86 -2.19
N PRO A 32 -20.91 28.70 -1.64
CA PRO A 32 -20.15 27.46 -1.80
C PRO A 32 -20.17 26.97 -3.25
N ASP A 33 -19.00 26.59 -3.76
CA ASP A 33 -18.86 25.82 -5.01
C ASP A 33 -18.92 24.29 -4.76
N THR A 34 -18.79 23.88 -3.50
CA THR A 34 -18.77 22.49 -3.07
C THR A 34 -19.53 22.33 -1.75
N ILE A 35 -20.38 21.30 -1.67
CA ILE A 35 -21.09 20.90 -0.45
C ILE A 35 -20.65 19.48 -0.09
N ALA A 36 -20.20 19.28 1.16
CA ALA A 36 -19.87 17.94 1.66
C ALA A 36 -21.17 17.17 1.97
N VAL A 37 -21.26 15.92 1.51
CA VAL A 37 -22.37 15.05 1.88
C VAL A 37 -22.23 14.50 3.30
N GLY A 38 -23.36 14.18 3.92
CA GLY A 38 -23.40 13.56 5.25
C GLY A 38 -23.44 12.03 5.23
N ALA A 39 -23.72 11.45 6.39
CA ALA A 39 -23.72 9.99 6.65
C ALA A 39 -24.67 9.16 5.76
N ASN A 40 -25.62 9.77 5.05
CA ASN A 40 -26.51 9.08 4.10
C ASN A 40 -26.10 9.30 2.63
N CYS A 41 -24.85 9.73 2.42
CA CYS A 41 -24.30 10.10 1.12
C CYS A 41 -25.09 11.17 0.36
N LYS A 42 -25.79 12.03 1.10
CA LYS A 42 -26.58 13.13 0.56
C LYS A 42 -26.41 14.38 1.43
N ALA A 43 -26.60 15.55 0.83
CA ALA A 43 -26.70 16.82 1.56
C ALA A 43 -27.78 17.71 0.95
N PRO A 44 -28.42 18.58 1.74
CA PRO A 44 -29.36 19.55 1.24
C PRO A 44 -28.67 20.55 0.31
N LEU A 45 -29.28 20.83 -0.84
CA LEU A 45 -28.84 21.90 -1.74
C LEU A 45 -29.07 23.26 -1.08
N ASN A 46 -27.99 23.94 -0.73
CA ASN A 46 -28.03 25.28 -0.15
C ASN A 46 -26.84 26.11 -0.63
N TRP A 47 -27.10 27.07 -1.51
CA TRP A 47 -26.10 28.00 -2.04
C TRP A 47 -26.09 29.36 -1.35
N GLY A 48 -26.85 29.51 -0.26
CA GLY A 48 -27.06 30.78 0.45
C GLY A 48 -28.11 31.71 -0.21
N GLY A 49 -28.85 31.19 -1.18
CA GLY A 49 -29.94 31.90 -1.86
C GLY A 49 -29.46 33.12 -2.65
N GLN A 50 -30.40 34.03 -2.95
CA GLN A 50 -30.12 35.22 -3.77
C GLN A 50 -29.11 36.20 -3.15
N SER A 51 -28.89 36.12 -1.83
CA SER A 51 -27.99 37.00 -1.09
C SER A 51 -26.51 36.81 -1.48
N LYS A 52 -26.16 35.64 -2.01
CA LYS A 52 -24.81 35.30 -2.47
C LYS A 52 -24.55 35.63 -3.93
N ILE A 53 -25.57 36.11 -4.64
CA ILE A 53 -25.50 36.48 -6.05
C ILE A 53 -25.43 38.00 -6.16
N LEU A 54 -24.29 38.50 -6.61
CA LEU A 54 -24.08 39.90 -6.90
C LEU A 54 -24.24 40.12 -8.40
N CYS A 55 -24.95 41.19 -8.75
CA CYS A 55 -25.19 41.58 -10.14
C CYS A 55 -25.13 43.11 -10.19
N THR A 56 -24.20 43.64 -10.97
CA THR A 56 -24.04 45.08 -11.18
C THR A 56 -24.02 45.40 -12.67
N PRO A 57 -24.56 46.54 -13.12
CA PRO A 57 -24.51 46.92 -14.53
C PRO A 57 -23.06 47.18 -14.97
N VAL A 58 -22.73 46.89 -16.23
CA VAL A 58 -21.39 47.14 -16.78
C VAL A 58 -21.17 48.64 -17.06
N ASN A 59 -22.21 49.38 -17.47
CA ASN A 59 -22.12 50.81 -17.80
C ASN A 59 -23.01 51.73 -16.91
N PRO A 60 -22.70 51.90 -15.62
CA PRO A 60 -23.37 52.87 -14.76
C PRO A 60 -22.98 54.32 -15.11
N PRO A 61 -23.86 55.33 -14.92
CA PRO A 61 -25.22 55.26 -14.37
C PRO A 61 -26.32 54.98 -15.43
N SER A 62 -25.96 54.90 -16.72
CA SER A 62 -26.93 54.77 -17.82
C SER A 62 -27.70 53.44 -17.79
N GLN A 63 -27.07 52.38 -17.28
CA GLN A 63 -27.68 51.09 -17.02
C GLN A 63 -27.94 50.93 -15.51
N VAL A 64 -29.15 50.50 -15.17
CA VAL A 64 -29.57 50.15 -13.80
C VAL A 64 -30.21 48.78 -13.83
N VAL A 65 -29.75 47.87 -12.97
CA VAL A 65 -30.39 46.54 -12.78
C VAL A 65 -31.76 46.77 -12.15
N ILE A 66 -32.82 46.37 -12.87
CA ILE A 66 -34.20 46.51 -12.39
C ILE A 66 -34.77 45.19 -11.87
N SER A 67 -34.20 44.05 -12.27
CA SER A 67 -34.58 42.76 -11.71
C SER A 67 -33.40 41.78 -11.67
N LYS A 68 -33.43 40.89 -10.68
CA LYS A 68 -32.56 39.72 -10.53
C LYS A 68 -33.40 38.58 -9.98
N VAL A 69 -33.73 37.60 -10.80
CA VAL A 69 -34.70 36.54 -10.47
C VAL A 69 -34.07 35.17 -10.59
N PHE A 70 -34.50 34.27 -9.71
CA PHE A 70 -34.16 32.85 -9.81
C PHE A 70 -34.83 32.26 -11.05
N LYS A 71 -34.08 31.49 -11.86
CA LYS A 71 -34.58 30.91 -13.11
C LYS A 71 -34.74 29.40 -13.01
N SER A 72 -33.70 28.67 -12.64
CA SER A 72 -33.76 27.20 -12.58
C SER A 72 -32.63 26.58 -11.76
N ILE A 73 -32.83 25.29 -11.42
CA ILE A 73 -31.83 24.38 -10.90
C ILE A 73 -31.80 23.15 -11.81
N SER A 74 -30.62 22.72 -12.25
CA SER A 74 -30.48 21.54 -13.10
C SER A 74 -30.87 20.24 -12.37
N GLY A 75 -31.27 19.21 -13.12
CA GLY A 75 -31.50 17.88 -12.56
C GLY A 75 -32.80 17.70 -11.79
N GLY A 76 -33.72 18.68 -11.85
CA GLY A 76 -35.02 18.61 -11.19
C GLY A 76 -34.98 18.83 -9.68
N TYR A 77 -33.85 19.29 -9.15
CA TYR A 77 -33.71 19.64 -7.74
C TYR A 77 -34.33 21.01 -7.44
N PHE A 78 -34.61 21.22 -6.16
CA PHE A 78 -35.03 22.49 -5.57
C PHE A 78 -34.19 22.80 -4.34
N GLU A 79 -34.24 24.04 -3.84
CA GLU A 79 -33.54 24.41 -2.60
C GLU A 79 -33.94 23.49 -1.45
N GLY A 80 -32.95 22.96 -0.73
CA GLY A 80 -33.13 21.97 0.33
C GLY A 80 -33.27 20.51 -0.14
N SER A 81 -33.33 20.23 -1.45
CA SER A 81 -33.30 18.86 -1.98
C SER A 81 -32.06 18.10 -1.49
N LEU A 82 -32.23 16.84 -1.09
CA LEU A 82 -31.12 15.96 -0.72
C LEU A 82 -30.42 15.44 -1.98
N VAL A 83 -29.28 16.02 -2.33
CA VAL A 83 -28.50 15.69 -3.52
C VAL A 83 -27.42 14.66 -3.16
N PRO A 84 -27.27 13.57 -3.95
CA PRO A 84 -26.27 12.53 -3.69
C PRO A 84 -24.85 12.96 -4.06
N ALA A 85 -23.85 12.36 -3.41
CA ALA A 85 -22.44 12.59 -3.71
C ALA A 85 -22.10 12.29 -5.17
N GLY A 86 -21.09 12.97 -5.71
CA GLY A 86 -20.67 12.86 -7.10
C GLY A 86 -21.56 13.65 -8.08
N THR A 87 -22.65 14.25 -7.60
CA THR A 87 -23.54 15.08 -8.44
C THR A 87 -23.05 16.51 -8.50
N THR A 88 -23.11 17.12 -9.69
CA THR A 88 -22.99 18.56 -9.87
C THR A 88 -24.35 19.15 -10.18
N VAL A 89 -24.75 20.17 -9.43
CA VAL A 89 -25.99 20.92 -9.64
C VAL A 89 -25.66 22.33 -10.10
N THR A 90 -26.26 22.76 -11.20
CA THR A 90 -26.12 24.13 -11.73
C THR A 90 -27.33 24.95 -11.33
N VAL A 91 -27.09 26.11 -10.72
CA VAL A 91 -28.13 27.10 -10.37
C VAL A 91 -28.05 28.25 -11.36
N THR A 92 -29.21 28.69 -11.88
CA THR A 92 -29.30 29.77 -12.89
C THR A 92 -30.17 30.92 -12.39
N TYR A 93 -29.65 32.14 -12.55
CA TYR A 93 -30.33 33.41 -12.34
C TYR A 93 -30.45 34.18 -13.65
N GLU A 94 -31.41 35.10 -13.71
CA GLU A 94 -31.57 36.05 -14.79
C GLU A 94 -31.67 37.48 -14.24
N ALA A 95 -31.03 38.43 -14.91
CA ALA A 95 -31.18 39.85 -14.62
C ALA A 95 -31.75 40.59 -15.82
N MET A 96 -32.42 41.72 -15.54
CA MET A 96 -32.89 42.68 -16.54
C MET A 96 -32.51 44.10 -16.11
N ASP A 97 -32.14 44.94 -17.07
CA ASP A 97 -31.85 46.36 -16.86
C ASP A 97 -33.02 47.28 -17.29
N ASN A 98 -32.90 48.57 -16.99
CA ASN A 98 -33.87 49.61 -17.36
C ASN A 98 -33.98 49.87 -18.87
N GLN A 99 -33.16 49.23 -19.70
CA GLN A 99 -33.16 49.34 -21.17
C GLN A 99 -33.74 48.07 -21.83
N GLY A 100 -34.14 47.08 -21.04
CA GLY A 100 -34.73 45.83 -21.50
C GLY A 100 -33.70 44.74 -21.87
N HIS A 101 -32.41 44.95 -21.59
CA HIS A 101 -31.41 43.89 -21.79
C HIS A 101 -31.58 42.82 -20.72
N THR A 102 -31.44 41.55 -21.12
CA THR A 102 -31.53 40.40 -20.22
C THR A 102 -30.31 39.50 -20.38
N GLU A 103 -29.86 38.94 -19.27
CA GLU A 103 -28.79 37.93 -19.27
C GLU A 103 -29.02 36.88 -18.19
N THR A 104 -28.50 35.69 -18.44
CA THR A 104 -28.48 34.60 -17.47
C THR A 104 -27.08 34.38 -16.91
N PHE A 105 -27.01 34.14 -15.60
CA PHE A 105 -25.79 33.72 -14.92
C PHE A 105 -26.00 32.36 -14.28
N SER A 106 -25.05 31.45 -14.49
CA SER A 106 -25.11 30.09 -13.95
C SER A 106 -23.80 29.73 -13.25
N PHE A 107 -23.91 29.01 -12.14
CA PHE A 107 -22.77 28.51 -11.38
C PHE A 107 -23.02 27.06 -10.93
N PRO A 108 -21.98 26.20 -10.98
CA PRO A 108 -22.08 24.81 -10.53
C PRO A 108 -21.82 24.70 -9.02
N ILE A 109 -22.42 23.67 -8.42
CA ILE A 109 -22.18 23.23 -7.05
C ILE A 109 -21.94 21.73 -7.06
N TYR A 110 -20.77 21.31 -6.61
CA TYR A 110 -20.39 19.90 -6.54
C TYR A 110 -20.69 19.29 -5.16
N PHE A 111 -21.29 18.11 -5.14
CA PHE A 111 -21.52 17.35 -3.91
C PHE A 111 -20.39 16.35 -3.70
N ALA A 112 -19.49 16.70 -2.79
CA ALA A 112 -18.29 15.92 -2.52
C ALA A 112 -18.50 14.98 -1.35
N ASP A 113 -18.09 13.73 -1.50
CA ASP A 113 -17.83 12.86 -0.36
C ASP A 113 -16.45 13.16 0.22
N LYS A 114 -16.40 13.39 1.53
CA LYS A 114 -15.19 13.70 2.29
C LYS A 114 -15.02 12.76 3.49
N THR A 115 -15.87 11.75 3.62
CA THR A 115 -15.84 10.84 4.76
C THR A 115 -14.94 9.66 4.41
N PRO A 116 -13.89 9.37 5.19
CA PRO A 116 -13.08 8.18 4.95
C PRO A 116 -13.81 6.87 5.24
N PRO A 117 -13.41 5.76 4.59
CA PRO A 117 -13.82 4.42 5.00
C PRO A 117 -13.54 4.11 6.46
N VAL A 118 -14.26 3.13 6.99
CA VAL A 118 -14.03 2.55 8.32
C VAL A 118 -13.71 1.08 8.18
N PHE A 119 -12.60 0.63 8.75
CA PHE A 119 -12.25 -0.79 8.81
C PHE A 119 -13.22 -1.57 9.71
N ASN A 120 -13.56 -2.79 9.30
CA ASN A 120 -14.27 -3.73 10.15
C ASN A 120 -13.29 -4.32 11.16
N VAL A 121 -13.48 -3.95 12.44
CA VAL A 121 -12.64 -4.36 13.57
C VAL A 121 -12.47 -5.87 13.71
N ASN A 122 -13.46 -6.67 13.30
CA ASN A 122 -13.40 -8.14 13.39
C ASN A 122 -12.57 -8.78 12.28
N SER A 123 -12.21 -8.02 11.25
CA SER A 123 -11.35 -8.47 10.15
C SER A 123 -9.90 -7.99 10.28
N LEU A 124 -9.62 -7.12 11.25
CA LEU A 124 -8.27 -6.59 11.46
C LEU A 124 -7.37 -7.66 12.09
N PRO A 125 -6.17 -7.89 11.54
CA PRO A 125 -5.24 -8.83 12.14
C PRO A 125 -4.67 -8.26 13.44
N PRO A 126 -4.49 -9.08 14.49
CA PRO A 126 -3.80 -8.67 15.70
C PRO A 126 -2.30 -8.54 15.44
N ASP A 127 -1.60 -7.93 16.38
CA ASP A 127 -0.14 -7.95 16.41
C ASP A 127 0.37 -9.40 16.56
N ILE A 128 1.50 -9.71 15.91
CA ILE A 128 2.05 -11.08 15.86
C ILE A 128 3.53 -11.13 16.19
N THR A 129 3.96 -12.25 16.75
CA THR A 129 5.37 -12.61 16.91
C THR A 129 5.65 -13.85 16.09
N ILE A 130 6.64 -13.78 15.20
CA ILE A 130 7.01 -14.87 14.29
C ILE A 130 8.51 -15.13 14.34
N SER A 131 8.91 -16.37 14.04
CA SER A 131 10.31 -16.75 13.84
C SER A 131 10.49 -17.25 12.41
N CYS A 132 11.58 -16.83 11.75
CA CYS A 132 12.04 -17.43 10.49
C CYS A 132 11.03 -17.36 9.33
N ALA A 133 10.11 -16.40 9.38
CA ALA A 133 9.19 -16.14 8.28
C ALA A 133 9.92 -15.40 7.16
N THR A 134 9.94 -15.99 5.97
CA THR A 134 10.44 -15.34 4.74
C THR A 134 9.35 -14.54 4.03
N SER A 135 8.09 -14.75 4.40
CA SER A 135 6.93 -14.01 3.89
C SER A 135 5.76 -14.08 4.89
N LEU A 136 4.84 -13.12 4.77
CA LEU A 136 3.60 -13.07 5.55
C LEU A 136 2.40 -13.12 4.62
N THR A 137 1.51 -14.09 4.83
CA THR A 137 0.23 -14.15 4.15
C THR A 137 -0.56 -12.86 4.39
N GLN A 138 -1.27 -12.38 3.37
CA GLN A 138 -2.13 -11.21 3.52
C GLN A 138 -3.46 -11.61 4.13
N PRO A 139 -3.87 -11.03 5.28
CA PRO A 139 -5.17 -11.32 5.87
C PRO A 139 -6.29 -10.72 5.02
N ALA A 140 -7.45 -11.38 5.02
CA ALA A 140 -8.66 -10.85 4.40
C ALA A 140 -9.26 -9.76 5.30
N ILE A 141 -9.06 -8.49 4.93
CA ILE A 141 -9.58 -7.32 5.64
C ILE A 141 -10.79 -6.76 4.90
N THR A 142 -11.74 -6.24 5.64
CA THR A 142 -12.92 -5.55 5.09
C THR A 142 -13.04 -4.14 5.67
N ALA A 143 -13.65 -3.25 4.90
CA ALA A 143 -13.98 -1.89 5.30
C ALA A 143 -15.35 -1.52 4.71
N SER A 144 -15.98 -0.51 5.28
CA SER A 144 -17.26 0.05 4.84
C SER A 144 -17.17 1.56 4.77
N ASP A 145 -17.96 2.16 3.89
CA ASP A 145 -18.06 3.60 3.75
C ASP A 145 -19.54 4.00 3.56
N ASN A 146 -19.90 5.23 3.93
CA ASN A 146 -21.29 5.70 3.82
C ASN A 146 -21.72 6.00 2.39
N CYS A 147 -20.78 6.26 1.49
CA CYS A 147 -21.00 6.65 0.11
C CYS A 147 -20.52 5.61 -0.90
N THR A 148 -19.48 4.87 -0.55
CA THR A 148 -18.83 3.92 -1.44
C THR A 148 -19.30 2.50 -1.12
N PRO A 149 -19.92 1.79 -2.08
CA PRO A 149 -20.24 0.38 -1.94
C PRO A 149 -19.01 -0.45 -1.61
N ALA A 150 -19.16 -1.48 -0.76
CA ALA A 150 -18.04 -2.28 -0.26
C ALA A 150 -17.13 -2.86 -1.36
N PHE A 151 -17.68 -3.24 -2.52
CA PHE A 151 -16.91 -3.80 -3.64
C PHE A 151 -16.05 -2.76 -4.41
N GLN A 152 -16.27 -1.46 -4.17
CA GLN A 152 -15.48 -0.37 -4.75
C GLN A 152 -14.41 0.16 -3.79
N ILE A 153 -14.44 -0.24 -2.52
CA ILE A 153 -13.41 0.13 -1.56
C ILE A 153 -12.13 -0.65 -1.90
N GLN A 154 -11.06 0.08 -2.18
CA GLN A 154 -9.76 -0.49 -2.46
C GLN A 154 -9.00 -0.67 -1.16
N ILE A 155 -8.62 -1.91 -0.85
CA ILE A 155 -7.79 -2.23 0.31
C ILE A 155 -6.43 -2.70 -0.17
N SER A 156 -5.37 -2.06 0.32
CA SER A 156 -3.98 -2.46 0.08
C SER A 156 -3.21 -2.54 1.40
N SER A 157 -2.02 -3.15 1.35
CA SER A 157 -1.10 -3.15 2.49
C SER A 157 0.32 -2.89 2.04
N GLU A 158 1.04 -2.07 2.79
CA GLU A 158 2.46 -1.84 2.65
C GLU A 158 3.17 -2.54 3.82
N LEU A 159 4.10 -3.44 3.51
CA LEU A 159 4.88 -4.14 4.51
C LEU A 159 6.33 -3.66 4.42
N ASN A 160 6.82 -3.05 5.48
CA ASN A 160 8.22 -2.68 5.61
C ASN A 160 9.00 -3.89 6.16
N PHE A 161 9.22 -4.90 5.32
CA PHE A 161 10.02 -6.08 5.66
C PHE A 161 11.46 -5.91 5.15
N PRO A 162 12.51 -6.02 5.98
CA PRO A 162 13.87 -6.04 5.47
C PRO A 162 14.16 -7.38 4.77
N PRO A 163 15.10 -7.40 3.80
CA PRO A 163 15.44 -8.59 3.04
C PRO A 163 16.19 -9.67 3.84
N SER A 164 16.42 -9.50 5.15
CA SER A 164 17.25 -10.39 5.97
C SER A 164 16.51 -10.80 7.26
N PRO A 165 16.56 -12.09 7.66
CA PRO A 165 15.76 -12.68 8.74
C PRO A 165 16.24 -12.31 10.16
N CYS A 166 17.02 -11.23 10.30
CA CYS A 166 17.47 -10.77 11.59
C CYS A 166 16.29 -10.26 12.42
N SER A 167 16.31 -10.57 13.72
CA SER A 167 15.32 -10.13 14.70
C SER A 167 15.02 -8.63 14.60
N GLY A 168 13.75 -8.24 14.67
CA GLY A 168 13.35 -6.85 14.57
C GLY A 168 11.85 -6.63 14.79
N ASN A 169 11.46 -5.36 14.95
CA ASN A 169 10.07 -4.95 14.96
C ASN A 169 9.73 -4.29 13.64
N TYR A 170 8.64 -4.74 13.03
CA TYR A 170 8.18 -4.31 11.72
C TYR A 170 6.73 -3.87 11.78
N GLU A 171 6.34 -3.07 10.80
CA GLU A 171 4.98 -2.57 10.68
C GLU A 171 4.42 -2.95 9.30
N ARG A 172 3.16 -3.39 9.33
CA ARG A 172 2.33 -3.54 8.15
C ARG A 172 1.24 -2.49 8.20
N LYS A 173 1.24 -1.58 7.24
CA LYS A 173 0.25 -0.51 7.12
C LYS A 173 -0.81 -0.91 6.11
N PHE A 174 -2.05 -1.05 6.57
CA PHE A 174 -3.22 -1.24 5.72
C PHE A 174 -3.84 0.10 5.35
N ILE A 175 -4.27 0.21 4.10
CA ILE A 175 -4.88 1.41 3.53
C ILE A 175 -6.22 1.01 2.93
N ALA A 176 -7.31 1.63 3.39
CA ALA A 176 -8.62 1.54 2.75
C ALA A 176 -8.89 2.87 2.04
N LYS A 177 -9.23 2.82 0.76
CA LYS A 177 -9.53 3.98 -0.07
C LYS A 177 -10.90 3.84 -0.69
N ASP A 178 -11.73 4.88 -0.57
CA ASP A 178 -13.05 4.93 -1.18
C ASP A 178 -13.02 5.39 -2.65
N ALA A 179 -14.20 5.52 -3.28
CA ALA A 179 -14.30 5.95 -4.67
C ALA A 179 -14.04 7.46 -4.87
N ALA A 180 -14.22 8.28 -3.82
CA ALA A 180 -13.95 9.72 -3.83
C ALA A 180 -12.46 10.05 -3.58
N GLY A 181 -11.68 9.08 -3.12
CA GLY A 181 -10.27 9.18 -2.81
C GLY A 181 -9.95 9.39 -1.32
N ASN A 182 -10.94 9.36 -0.41
CA ASN A 182 -10.68 9.45 1.03
C ASN A 182 -10.04 8.15 1.53
N GLN A 183 -9.20 8.26 2.57
CA GLN A 183 -8.37 7.15 3.04
C GLN A 183 -8.44 6.95 4.55
N ALA A 184 -8.42 5.68 4.96
CA ALA A 184 -8.24 5.23 6.33
C ALA A 184 -7.04 4.29 6.46
N PHE A 185 -6.45 4.26 7.64
CA PHE A 185 -5.20 3.53 7.92
C PHE A 185 -5.33 2.64 9.15
N TYR A 186 -4.70 1.47 9.10
CA TYR A 186 -4.49 0.58 10.26
C TYR A 186 -3.06 0.05 10.25
N ILE A 187 -2.42 0.00 11.42
CA ILE A 187 -1.05 -0.49 11.58
C ILE A 187 -1.11 -1.78 12.40
N GLN A 188 -0.52 -2.83 11.85
CA GLN A 188 -0.22 -4.07 12.56
C GLN A 188 1.26 -4.10 12.92
N HIS A 189 1.57 -4.37 14.18
CA HIS A 189 2.94 -4.59 14.65
C HIS A 189 3.33 -6.07 14.53
N ILE A 190 4.52 -6.31 14.00
CA ILE A 190 5.08 -7.64 13.76
C ILE A 190 6.45 -7.71 14.42
N THR A 191 6.61 -8.60 15.39
CA THR A 191 7.90 -8.88 16.00
C THR A 191 8.51 -10.12 15.35
N LEU A 192 9.58 -9.95 14.59
CA LEU A 192 10.42 -11.06 14.14
C LEU A 192 11.43 -11.35 15.23
N ILE A 193 11.36 -12.53 15.82
CA ILE A 193 12.40 -13.00 16.73
C ILE A 193 13.42 -13.81 15.94
N GLY A 194 14.69 -13.60 16.28
CA GLY A 194 15.79 -14.41 15.76
C GLY A 194 15.69 -15.84 16.28
N GLU A 195 16.39 -16.76 15.64
CA GLU A 195 16.32 -18.17 15.98
C GLU A 195 16.79 -18.45 17.41
N THR A 196 15.94 -19.15 18.18
CA THR A 196 16.23 -19.57 19.55
C THR A 196 16.48 -21.08 19.67
N ILE A 197 16.18 -21.84 18.62
CA ILE A 197 16.33 -23.30 18.58
C ILE A 197 17.69 -23.63 17.95
N ARG A 198 18.37 -24.66 18.45
CA ARG A 198 19.62 -25.15 17.83
C ARG A 198 19.27 -26.16 16.74
N PRO A 199 20.06 -26.23 15.65
CA PRO A 199 19.90 -27.30 14.67
C PRO A 199 20.06 -28.65 15.35
N VAL A 200 19.32 -29.66 14.89
CA VAL A 200 19.36 -31.01 15.44
C VAL A 200 19.96 -31.94 14.40
N ILE A 201 20.96 -32.72 14.82
CA ILE A 201 21.49 -33.81 14.00
C ILE A 201 20.52 -34.97 14.10
N THR A 202 19.99 -35.39 12.96
CA THR A 202 19.04 -36.50 12.85
C THR A 202 19.73 -37.79 12.38
N THR A 203 20.85 -37.65 11.67
CA THR A 203 21.72 -38.77 11.28
C THR A 203 23.17 -38.38 11.51
N GLU A 204 23.89 -39.20 12.27
CA GLU A 204 25.31 -39.02 12.54
C GLU A 204 26.17 -39.37 11.32
N ALA A 205 27.32 -38.70 11.14
CA ALA A 205 28.28 -39.05 10.10
C ALA A 205 28.81 -40.48 10.31
N GLN A 206 29.04 -41.19 9.21
CA GLN A 206 29.57 -42.54 9.21
C GLN A 206 31.03 -42.54 8.76
N ASN A 207 31.82 -43.42 9.37
CA ASN A 207 33.22 -43.60 9.00
C ASN A 207 33.35 -44.19 7.60
N SER A 208 34.44 -43.88 6.91
CA SER A 208 34.79 -44.47 5.61
C SER A 208 36.16 -45.10 5.66
N ILE A 209 36.23 -46.39 5.32
CA ILE A 209 37.50 -47.12 5.22
C ILE A 209 37.79 -47.34 3.74
N ASN A 210 38.94 -46.84 3.28
CA ASN A 210 39.40 -47.04 1.91
C ASN A 210 40.75 -47.77 1.92
N ASN A 211 40.88 -48.78 1.06
CA ASN A 211 42.17 -49.43 0.84
C ASN A 211 43.02 -48.56 -0.10
N CYS A 212 44.33 -48.51 0.13
CA CYS A 212 45.28 -47.81 -0.73
C CYS A 212 45.48 -48.49 -2.11
N SER A 213 44.60 -49.42 -2.48
CA SER A 213 44.65 -50.21 -3.72
C SER A 213 44.06 -49.48 -4.93
N VAL A 214 43.49 -48.30 -4.73
CA VAL A 214 42.90 -47.48 -5.78
C VAL A 214 43.71 -46.22 -6.01
N VAL A 215 44.14 -46.01 -7.25
CA VAL A 215 44.38 -44.66 -7.78
C VAL A 215 43.12 -43.86 -7.41
N ASN A 216 43.25 -42.82 -6.57
CA ASN A 216 42.19 -41.89 -6.13
C ASN A 216 41.72 -41.93 -4.66
N ALA A 217 42.54 -42.34 -3.68
CA ALA A 217 42.19 -42.19 -2.25
C ALA A 217 41.82 -40.74 -1.85
N ASN A 218 42.47 -39.73 -2.46
CA ASN A 218 42.11 -38.32 -2.30
C ASN A 218 40.69 -38.01 -2.80
N THR A 219 40.26 -38.63 -3.90
CA THR A 219 38.90 -38.46 -4.43
C THR A 219 37.87 -39.06 -3.48
N ALA A 220 38.11 -40.27 -2.96
CA ALA A 220 37.21 -40.90 -1.99
C ALA A 220 37.06 -40.05 -0.71
N PHE A 221 38.17 -39.50 -0.21
CA PHE A 221 38.17 -38.57 0.93
C PHE A 221 37.39 -37.29 0.63
N ASN A 222 37.60 -36.67 -0.53
CA ASN A 222 36.88 -35.46 -0.93
C ASN A 222 35.38 -35.72 -1.11
N THR A 223 35.00 -36.87 -1.67
CA THR A 223 33.59 -37.27 -1.79
C THR A 223 32.95 -37.48 -0.41
N TRP A 224 33.67 -38.09 0.54
CA TRP A 224 33.19 -38.28 1.91
C TRP A 224 33.01 -36.94 2.65
N ILE A 225 33.91 -35.98 2.48
CA ILE A 225 33.75 -34.63 3.05
C ILE A 225 32.53 -33.93 2.44
N GLN A 226 32.37 -33.98 1.11
CA GLN A 226 31.25 -33.34 0.41
C GLN A 226 29.88 -33.92 0.80
N SER A 227 29.83 -35.19 1.19
CA SER A 227 28.61 -35.81 1.71
C SER A 227 28.44 -35.63 3.22
N HIS A 228 29.35 -34.91 3.89
CA HIS A 228 29.40 -34.76 5.35
C HIS A 228 29.43 -36.10 6.09
N GLY A 229 30.09 -37.10 5.50
CA GLY A 229 30.07 -38.48 5.98
C GLY A 229 28.67 -39.11 6.00
N GLY A 230 27.71 -38.57 5.25
CA GLY A 230 26.31 -38.99 5.27
C GLY A 230 25.49 -38.41 6.43
N ALA A 231 26.04 -37.45 7.20
CA ALA A 231 25.30 -36.79 8.26
C ALA A 231 24.09 -36.01 7.73
N VAL A 232 23.01 -36.01 8.49
CA VAL A 232 21.78 -35.26 8.20
C VAL A 232 21.43 -34.46 9.44
N ALA A 233 21.03 -33.22 9.22
CA ALA A 233 20.48 -32.37 10.25
C ALA A 233 19.24 -31.66 9.75
N THR A 234 18.43 -31.25 10.70
CA THR A 234 17.21 -30.47 10.48
C THR A 234 17.20 -29.30 11.41
N ASP A 235 16.66 -28.19 10.91
CA ASP A 235 16.46 -26.97 11.66
C ASP A 235 15.14 -26.33 11.21
N ASN A 236 14.45 -25.64 12.12
CA ASN A 236 13.13 -25.07 11.83
C ASN A 236 13.21 -23.87 10.87
N CYS A 237 14.37 -23.26 10.76
CA CYS A 237 14.64 -22.07 9.96
C CYS A 237 15.59 -22.35 8.78
N GLY A 238 16.04 -23.60 8.66
CA GLY A 238 16.96 -24.07 7.64
C GLY A 238 18.41 -24.07 8.12
N LEU A 239 19.26 -24.84 7.44
CA LEU A 239 20.67 -24.94 7.79
C LEU A 239 21.46 -23.81 7.12
N GLY A 240 22.29 -23.11 7.90
CA GLY A 240 23.22 -22.08 7.40
C GLY A 240 24.46 -22.65 6.73
N GLY A 241 24.70 -23.96 6.86
CA GLY A 241 25.75 -24.70 6.17
C GLY A 241 26.54 -25.65 7.08
N TRP A 242 27.45 -26.39 6.44
CA TRP A 242 28.36 -27.33 7.10
C TRP A 242 29.80 -26.82 7.03
N SER A 243 30.58 -27.08 8.07
CA SER A 243 32.04 -26.93 8.04
C SER A 243 32.72 -28.11 8.73
N THR A 244 34.05 -28.18 8.64
CA THR A 244 34.86 -29.20 9.32
C THR A 244 35.88 -28.56 10.27
N ILE A 245 36.24 -29.29 11.33
CA ILE A 245 37.46 -29.04 12.10
C ILE A 245 38.41 -30.24 11.91
N PRO A 246 39.68 -30.01 11.49
CA PRO A 246 40.23 -28.74 10.98
C PRO A 246 39.52 -28.27 9.70
N ALA A 247 39.58 -26.95 9.45
CA ALA A 247 39.04 -26.36 8.24
C ALA A 247 39.90 -26.74 7.02
N ASN A 248 39.25 -27.00 5.89
CA ASN A 248 39.90 -27.44 4.63
C ASN A 248 40.85 -28.64 4.83
N PRO A 249 40.35 -29.77 5.35
CA PRO A 249 41.18 -30.92 5.61
C PRO A 249 41.70 -31.51 4.30
N VAL A 250 42.98 -31.90 4.30
CA VAL A 250 43.66 -32.47 3.12
C VAL A 250 44.17 -33.86 3.48
N PHE A 251 43.89 -34.83 2.63
CA PHE A 251 44.54 -36.13 2.66
C PHE A 251 45.78 -36.07 1.76
N ASN A 252 46.98 -36.15 2.32
CA ASN A 252 48.26 -36.05 1.60
C ASN A 252 49.11 -37.34 1.74
N ASN A 253 48.47 -38.50 1.87
CA ASN A 253 49.17 -39.75 2.13
C ASN A 253 49.70 -40.40 0.83
N THR A 254 50.95 -40.83 0.85
CA THR A 254 51.57 -41.71 -0.18
C THR A 254 51.19 -43.18 -0.01
N CYS A 255 50.28 -43.50 0.92
CA CYS A 255 49.71 -44.83 1.13
C CYS A 255 50.69 -45.91 1.60
N ASN A 256 51.82 -45.51 2.19
CA ASN A 256 52.89 -46.41 2.63
C ASN A 256 52.67 -46.97 4.05
N THR A 257 51.82 -46.32 4.85
CA THR A 257 51.42 -46.74 6.20
C THR A 257 49.92 -46.51 6.39
N PRO A 258 49.23 -47.34 7.19
CA PRO A 258 47.88 -47.03 7.63
C PRO A 258 47.86 -45.67 8.34
N THR A 259 47.06 -44.75 7.80
CA THR A 259 46.94 -43.39 8.33
C THR A 259 45.48 -43.12 8.65
N THR A 260 45.30 -42.44 9.75
CA THR A 260 44.01 -42.14 10.36
C THR A 260 43.81 -40.63 10.33
N ILE A 261 42.67 -40.16 9.83
CA ILE A 261 42.30 -38.73 9.88
C ILE A 261 40.99 -38.58 10.63
N THR A 262 41.00 -37.71 11.64
CA THR A 262 39.80 -37.38 12.42
C THR A 262 39.33 -35.98 12.05
N LEU A 263 38.04 -35.89 11.68
CA LEU A 263 37.36 -34.64 11.37
C LEU A 263 36.11 -34.51 12.22
N LEU A 264 35.72 -33.27 12.48
CA LEU A 264 34.50 -32.91 13.20
C LEU A 264 33.63 -32.08 12.26
N PHE A 265 32.44 -32.57 11.92
CA PHE A 265 31.46 -31.77 11.18
C PHE A 265 30.74 -30.81 12.12
N LEU A 266 30.66 -29.56 11.71
CA LEU A 266 29.95 -28.49 12.39
C LEU A 266 28.82 -28.00 11.51
N ILE A 267 27.67 -27.75 12.14
CA ILE A 267 26.49 -27.17 11.49
C ILE A 267 26.24 -25.83 12.13
N PHE A 268 26.02 -24.82 11.29
CA PHE A 268 25.76 -23.47 11.75
C PHE A 268 24.37 -23.05 11.35
N VAL A 269 23.69 -22.38 12.27
CA VAL A 269 22.66 -21.42 11.95
C VAL A 269 23.04 -20.13 12.63
N GLU A 270 23.44 -19.14 11.83
CA GLU A 270 24.00 -17.80 12.11
C GLU A 270 25.01 -17.65 13.29
N ILE A 271 24.84 -18.26 14.47
CA ILE A 271 25.73 -18.18 15.65
C ILE A 271 25.82 -19.49 16.48
N ARG A 272 25.06 -20.57 16.22
CA ARG A 272 25.08 -21.79 17.08
C ARG A 272 25.61 -23.03 16.38
N ILE A 273 26.47 -23.77 17.10
CA ILE A 273 27.21 -24.93 16.63
C ILE A 273 26.71 -26.18 17.36
N VAL A 274 26.43 -27.24 16.62
CA VAL A 274 26.34 -28.60 17.18
C VAL A 274 27.55 -29.40 16.69
N LEU A 275 28.19 -30.12 17.63
CA LEU A 275 29.38 -30.92 17.39
C LEU A 275 29.02 -32.36 17.04
N LEU A 276 29.76 -32.93 16.09
CA LEU A 276 29.70 -34.34 15.71
C LEU A 276 31.09 -35.00 15.80
N GLN A 277 31.34 -35.82 16.82
CA GLN A 277 32.69 -36.33 17.10
C GLN A 277 33.04 -37.68 16.43
N HIS A 278 34.15 -37.66 15.65
CA HIS A 278 35.05 -38.76 15.22
C HIS A 278 34.52 -39.78 14.16
N PHE A 279 35.30 -40.57 13.39
CA PHE A 279 36.53 -41.35 13.67
C PHE A 279 37.36 -41.73 12.40
N GLN A 280 38.63 -42.08 12.68
CA GLN A 280 39.79 -42.62 11.93
C GLN A 280 39.86 -42.83 10.41
#